data_AF-A0A0A2M8S1-F1
#
_entry.id   AF-A0A0A2M8S1-F1
#
_cell.length_a   1.000
_cell.length_b   1.000
_cell.length_c   1.000
_cell.angle_alpha   90.00
_cell.angle_beta   90.00
_cell.angle_gamma   90.00
#
_symmetry.space_group_name_H-M   'P 1'
#
loop_
_entity.id
_entity.type
_entity.pdbx_description
1 polymer ?
#
loop_
_entity_poly.entity_id
_entity_poly.type
_entity_poly.pdbx_seq_one_letter_code
_entity_poly.pdbx_strand_id
1 'polypeptide(L)'
;MHKFIALLLLLSLCSCLKEQDAVLKLNNKEVYFVDTSSQGSDMRSYSTDSLRNKSVTVISYTLSNPTNKKLLFVIDTNDFFPYYGEPVSRGILGFTIKDKNGIIIKHSPSVIDYANNSEDHYHVNIKLHEMELKWQKQALLGTSPQIDNYIDNSVVLHPSETKTFKVLVSLPIVLEHDRILRNGGAAAFNNLKEGYTFQVFYKCKAKALKASLPKYLKDELTENEIEIFEGTLYSNPAVLKLKK
;
A
#
# COMPACT_ATOMS: atom_id res chain seq x y z
N MET A 1 36.90 -20.75 -40.49
CA MET A 1 36.45 -21.28 -39.18
C MET A 1 36.53 -20.27 -38.04
N HIS A 2 37.60 -19.48 -37.89
CA HIS A 2 37.74 -18.51 -36.78
C HIS A 2 36.64 -17.43 -36.68
N LYS A 3 36.04 -17.00 -37.80
CA LYS A 3 34.94 -16.00 -37.78
C LYS A 3 33.59 -16.54 -37.28
N PHE A 4 33.38 -17.86 -37.33
CA PHE A 4 32.14 -18.49 -36.86
C PHE A 4 32.12 -18.68 -35.33
N ILE A 5 33.30 -18.93 -34.73
CA ILE A 5 33.46 -19.11 -33.29
C ILE A 5 33.23 -17.78 -32.55
N ALA A 6 33.68 -16.65 -33.12
CA ALA A 6 33.42 -15.33 -32.55
C ALA A 6 31.94 -14.93 -32.54
N LEU A 7 31.18 -15.32 -33.57
CA LEU A 7 29.73 -15.05 -33.65
C LEU A 7 28.93 -15.87 -32.63
N LEU A 8 29.32 -17.13 -32.41
CA LEU A 8 28.73 -18.00 -31.39
C LEU A 8 29.03 -17.53 -29.95
N LEU A 9 30.23 -16.99 -29.70
CA LEU A 9 30.58 -16.39 -28.41
C LEU A 9 29.81 -15.08 -28.13
N LEU A 10 29.55 -14.26 -29.15
CA LEU A 10 28.71 -13.07 -29.02
C LEU A 10 27.23 -13.41 -28.77
N LEU A 11 26.71 -14.48 -29.40
CA LEU A 11 25.35 -14.99 -29.16
C LEU A 11 25.21 -15.69 -27.80
N SER A 12 26.29 -16.30 -27.27
CA SER A 12 26.28 -16.89 -25.92
C SER A 12 26.44 -15.86 -24.80
N LEU A 13 27.00 -14.67 -25.08
CA LEU A 13 27.08 -13.57 -24.11
C LEU A 13 25.75 -12.81 -23.97
N CYS A 14 24.85 -12.89 -24.96
CA CYS A 14 23.50 -12.34 -24.86
C CYS A 14 22.50 -13.23 -24.11
N SER A 15 22.87 -14.46 -23.73
CA SER A 15 21.95 -15.46 -23.21
C SER A 15 22.19 -15.81 -21.73
N CYS A 16 22.27 -14.80 -20.85
CA CYS A 16 22.08 -15.02 -19.39
C CYS A 16 21.91 -13.76 -18.53
N LEU A 17 21.28 -12.69 -19.03
CA LEU A 17 20.71 -11.70 -18.11
C LEU A 17 19.39 -12.28 -17.60
N LYS A 18 19.41 -12.91 -16.42
CA LYS A 18 18.18 -13.19 -15.66
C LYS A 18 17.40 -11.88 -15.61
N GLU A 19 16.17 -11.91 -16.11
CA GLU A 19 15.24 -10.79 -16.02
C GLU A 19 15.17 -10.39 -14.54
N GLN A 20 15.57 -9.15 -14.24
CA GLN A 20 15.53 -8.66 -12.87
C GLN A 20 14.10 -8.31 -12.52
N ASP A 21 13.58 -8.85 -11.42
CA ASP A 21 12.25 -8.51 -10.94
C ASP A 21 12.16 -7.03 -10.56
N ALA A 22 10.94 -6.48 -10.58
CA ALA A 22 10.68 -5.15 -10.05
C ALA A 22 11.17 -5.04 -8.59
N VAL A 23 11.65 -3.86 -8.20
CA VAL A 23 12.28 -3.65 -6.89
C VAL A 23 11.56 -2.56 -6.12
N LEU A 24 11.17 -2.87 -4.89
CA LEU A 24 10.68 -1.91 -3.91
C LEU A 24 11.80 -1.62 -2.89
N LYS A 25 12.07 -0.34 -2.65
CA LYS A 25 13.10 0.11 -1.70
C LYS A 25 12.52 1.15 -0.75
N LEU A 26 12.77 0.98 0.54
CA LEU A 26 12.43 1.98 1.55
C LEU A 26 13.64 2.89 1.73
N ASN A 27 13.43 4.19 1.49
CA ASN A 27 14.51 5.18 1.57
C ASN A 27 14.78 5.62 3.02
N ASN A 28 13.80 5.48 3.90
CA ASN A 28 13.97 5.70 5.33
C ASN A 28 14.88 4.61 5.94
N LYS A 29 15.91 5.03 6.67
CA LYS A 29 16.67 4.13 7.56
C LYS A 29 15.95 3.92 8.90
N GLU A 30 15.20 4.92 9.31
CA GLU A 30 14.52 5.00 10.60
C GLU A 30 13.08 5.46 10.38
N VAL A 31 12.16 4.88 11.15
CA VAL A 31 10.77 5.28 11.21
C VAL A 31 10.44 5.59 12.66
N TYR A 32 9.80 6.73 12.91
CA TYR A 32 9.56 7.19 14.27
C TYR A 32 8.16 6.83 14.74
N PHE A 33 8.05 6.48 16.01
CA PHE A 33 6.78 6.35 16.72
C PHE A 33 6.81 7.20 18.00
N VAL A 34 5.65 7.55 18.54
CA VAL A 34 5.53 8.21 19.84
C VAL A 34 5.12 7.22 20.92
N ASP A 35 5.52 7.50 22.15
CA ASP A 35 5.07 6.73 23.31
C ASP A 35 3.62 7.12 23.66
N THR A 36 2.75 6.12 23.67
CA THR A 36 1.35 6.24 24.06
C THR A 36 1.00 5.35 25.25
N SER A 37 2.00 4.77 25.94
CA SER A 37 1.79 3.89 27.09
C SER A 37 0.96 4.53 28.21
N SER A 38 1.08 5.85 28.40
CA SER A 38 0.31 6.60 29.39
C SER A 38 -1.18 6.71 29.08
N GLN A 39 -1.63 6.31 27.88
CA GLN A 39 -3.02 6.43 27.42
C GLN A 39 -3.82 5.13 27.55
N GLY A 40 -3.21 4.05 28.07
CA GLY A 40 -3.88 2.76 28.25
C GLY A 40 -4.06 1.96 26.95
N SER A 41 -4.58 0.73 27.07
CA SER A 41 -4.75 -0.22 25.96
C SER A 41 -5.87 0.15 24.98
N ASP A 42 -6.77 1.04 25.39
CA ASP A 42 -8.02 1.38 24.69
C ASP A 42 -7.93 2.80 24.09
N MET A 43 -6.75 3.17 23.59
CA MET A 43 -6.52 4.51 23.05
C MET A 43 -7.36 4.75 21.78
N ARG A 44 -8.29 5.70 21.86
CA ARG A 44 -9.20 6.11 20.77
C ARG A 44 -8.95 7.52 20.22
N SER A 45 -7.83 8.14 20.60
CA SER A 45 -7.33 9.39 20.04
C SER A 45 -5.97 9.70 20.66
N TYR A 46 -5.16 10.53 20.00
CA TYR A 46 -4.02 11.16 20.66
C TYR A 46 -4.50 12.12 21.74
N SER A 47 -3.86 12.08 22.91
CA SER A 47 -4.12 13.01 24.02
C SER A 47 -3.94 14.50 23.68
N THR A 48 -3.11 14.84 22.69
CA THR A 48 -2.88 16.23 22.23
C THR A 48 -2.57 16.29 20.74
N ASP A 49 -2.82 17.44 20.10
CA ASP A 49 -2.41 17.71 18.71
C ASP A 49 -0.89 17.71 18.56
N SER A 50 -0.15 18.14 19.59
CA SER A 50 1.31 18.07 19.61
C SER A 50 1.79 16.61 19.50
N LEU A 51 1.19 15.69 20.26
CA LEU A 51 1.53 14.28 20.21
C LEU A 51 1.14 13.64 18.87
N ARG A 52 -0.04 13.98 18.34
CA ARG A 52 -0.51 13.59 17.01
C ARG A 52 0.47 14.03 15.92
N ASN A 53 0.87 15.30 15.92
CA ASN A 53 1.82 15.82 14.92
C ASN A 53 3.20 15.17 15.07
N LYS A 54 3.61 14.83 16.29
CA LYS A 54 4.85 14.09 16.53
C LYS A 54 4.77 12.65 16.02
N SER A 55 3.62 11.98 16.07
CA SER A 55 3.50 10.59 15.62
C SER A 55 3.68 10.40 14.11
N VAL A 56 3.51 11.47 13.34
CA VAL A 56 3.64 11.46 11.88
C VAL A 56 5.09 11.33 11.44
N THR A 57 5.33 10.39 10.53
CA THR A 57 6.58 10.20 9.79
C THR A 57 6.27 10.19 8.29
N VAL A 58 7.08 10.89 7.50
CA VAL A 58 7.06 10.77 6.04
C VAL A 58 7.82 9.51 5.65
N ILE A 59 7.11 8.54 5.11
CA ILE A 59 7.68 7.33 4.52
C ILE A 59 7.94 7.60 3.05
N SER A 60 9.20 7.52 2.63
CA SER A 60 9.62 7.61 1.24
C SER A 60 10.10 6.26 0.76
N TYR A 61 9.54 5.78 -0.34
CA TYR A 61 9.94 4.54 -0.97
C TYR A 61 10.08 4.72 -2.47
N THR A 62 10.88 3.86 -3.08
CA THR A 62 11.19 3.86 -4.49
C THR A 62 10.78 2.54 -5.09
N LEU A 63 10.05 2.61 -6.21
CA LEU A 63 9.71 1.47 -7.03
C LEU A 63 10.49 1.56 -8.33
N SER A 64 11.23 0.50 -8.65
CA SER A 64 12.10 0.43 -9.82
C SER A 64 11.66 -0.72 -10.71
N ASN A 65 11.63 -0.49 -12.02
CA ASN A 65 11.34 -1.50 -13.01
C ASN A 65 12.61 -1.78 -13.84
N PRO A 66 13.50 -2.70 -13.40
CA PRO A 66 14.69 -3.06 -14.16
C PRO A 66 14.40 -4.03 -15.33
N THR A 67 13.14 -4.45 -15.50
CA THR A 67 12.73 -5.33 -16.62
C THR A 67 12.75 -4.58 -17.95
N ASN A 68 12.59 -5.31 -19.05
CA ASN A 68 12.39 -4.76 -20.38
C ASN A 68 10.89 -4.52 -20.72
N LYS A 69 9.98 -4.68 -19.76
CA LYS A 69 8.53 -4.57 -19.94
C LYS A 69 8.01 -3.26 -19.35
N LYS A 70 6.87 -2.75 -19.84
CA LYS A 70 6.11 -1.70 -19.14
C LYS A 70 5.26 -2.37 -18.06
N LEU A 71 5.46 -1.99 -16.81
CA LEU A 71 4.76 -2.60 -15.67
C LEU A 71 3.77 -1.63 -15.05
N LEU A 72 2.51 -2.04 -14.94
CA LEU A 72 1.47 -1.32 -14.21
C LEU A 72 1.41 -1.77 -12.75
N PHE A 73 1.41 -0.76 -11.88
CA PHE A 73 1.19 -0.87 -10.44
C PHE A 73 -0.04 -0.07 -10.05
N VAL A 74 -0.78 -0.53 -9.05
CA VAL A 74 -1.90 0.24 -8.45
C VAL A 74 -1.44 0.70 -7.08
N ILE A 75 -1.05 1.97 -6.97
CA ILE A 75 -0.36 2.54 -5.81
C ILE A 75 -1.29 3.53 -5.11
N ASP A 76 -2.19 3.02 -4.27
CA ASP A 76 -3.05 3.86 -3.45
C ASP A 76 -2.28 4.35 -2.21
N THR A 77 -1.84 5.61 -2.22
CA THR A 77 -1.15 6.20 -1.07
C THR A 77 -2.11 6.61 0.05
N ASN A 78 -3.41 6.71 -0.22
CA ASN A 78 -4.43 7.00 0.79
C ASN A 78 -4.78 5.75 1.60
N ASP A 79 -4.66 4.57 1.00
CA ASP A 79 -4.88 3.26 1.63
C ASP A 79 -3.58 2.60 2.16
N PHE A 80 -2.63 3.41 2.65
CA PHE A 80 -1.36 2.91 3.19
C PHE A 80 -1.49 2.47 4.65
N PHE A 81 -1.87 1.21 4.86
CA PHE A 81 -2.16 0.66 6.18
C PHE A 81 -1.32 -0.57 6.51
N PRO A 82 -1.23 -0.92 7.81
CA PRO A 82 -0.62 -2.18 8.22
C PRO A 82 -1.48 -3.34 7.74
N TYR A 83 -0.85 -4.37 7.19
CA TYR A 83 -1.57 -5.48 6.57
C TYR A 83 -0.92 -6.83 6.84
N TYR A 84 -1.74 -7.84 7.15
CA TYR A 84 -1.28 -9.19 7.51
C TYR A 84 -2.04 -10.30 6.75
N GLY A 85 -2.78 -9.95 5.70
CA GLY A 85 -3.69 -10.86 4.99
C GLY A 85 -3.22 -11.30 3.61
N GLU A 86 -4.03 -12.15 2.97
CA GLU A 86 -3.94 -12.43 1.55
C GLU A 86 -4.74 -11.38 0.76
N PRO A 87 -4.18 -10.75 -0.28
CA PRO A 87 -4.85 -9.71 -1.04
C PRO A 87 -6.08 -10.30 -1.71
N VAL A 88 -7.19 -9.59 -1.56
CA VAL A 88 -8.50 -10.07 -2.01
C VAL A 88 -8.70 -9.85 -3.51
N SER A 89 -7.88 -9.05 -4.20
CA SER A 89 -7.88 -8.89 -5.68
C SER A 89 -7.06 -7.71 -6.19
N ARG A 90 -6.67 -6.78 -5.31
CA ARG A 90 -6.15 -5.45 -5.68
C ARG A 90 -4.62 -5.39 -5.59
N GLY A 91 -4.02 -4.42 -6.28
CA GLY A 91 -2.69 -3.94 -5.90
C GLY A 91 -2.80 -3.30 -4.52
N ILE A 92 -2.07 -3.84 -3.55
CA ILE A 92 -2.06 -3.38 -2.16
C ILE A 92 -0.65 -2.90 -1.86
N LEU A 93 -0.55 -1.62 -1.49
CA LEU A 93 0.64 -1.04 -0.89
C LEU A 93 0.37 -0.89 0.61
N GLY A 94 1.26 -1.39 1.44
CA GLY A 94 1.12 -1.25 2.88
C GLY A 94 2.44 -1.46 3.60
N PHE A 95 2.35 -1.68 4.91
CA PHE A 95 3.52 -1.96 5.71
C PHE A 95 3.30 -3.07 6.73
N THR A 96 4.40 -3.61 7.22
CA THR A 96 4.44 -4.53 8.35
C THR A 96 5.43 -4.02 9.38
N ILE A 97 5.14 -4.29 10.65
CA ILE A 97 6.08 -4.09 11.74
C ILE A 97 6.41 -5.46 12.31
N LYS A 98 7.70 -5.75 12.46
CA LYS A 98 8.19 -7.00 13.07
C LYS A 98 8.97 -6.70 14.34
N ASP A 99 8.86 -7.58 15.32
CA ASP A 99 9.66 -7.53 16.53
C ASP A 99 11.13 -7.91 16.26
N LYS A 100 11.94 -7.93 17.32
CA LYS A 100 13.36 -8.30 17.26
C LYS A 100 13.60 -9.77 16.84
N ASN A 101 12.58 -10.62 16.93
CA ASN A 101 12.62 -12.02 16.52
C ASN A 101 12.07 -12.21 15.08
N GLY A 102 11.72 -11.13 14.39
CA GLY A 102 11.14 -11.17 13.05
C GLY A 102 9.64 -11.50 13.01
N ILE A 103 8.97 -11.57 14.16
CA ILE A 103 7.53 -11.87 14.25
C ILE A 103 6.75 -10.60 13.92
N ILE A 104 5.81 -10.70 12.98
CA ILE A 104 4.90 -9.60 12.64
C ILE A 104 4.06 -9.24 13.86
N ILE A 105 4.17 -8.00 14.32
CA ILE A 105 3.32 -7.44 15.35
C ILE A 105 1.93 -7.29 14.77
N LYS A 106 0.97 -8.00 15.38
CA LYS A 106 -0.44 -7.83 15.03
C LYS A 106 -0.94 -6.50 15.59
N HIS A 107 -1.65 -5.75 14.76
CA HIS A 107 -2.50 -4.68 15.25
C HIS A 107 -3.78 -5.28 15.81
N SER A 108 -4.38 -4.64 16.80
CA SER A 108 -5.73 -4.98 17.20
C SER A 108 -6.69 -4.49 16.12
N PRO A 109 -7.42 -5.37 15.39
CA PRO A 109 -8.51 -4.92 14.54
C PRO A 109 -9.52 -4.22 15.43
N SER A 110 -9.87 -3.00 15.08
CA SER A 110 -10.88 -2.25 15.82
C SER A 110 -12.25 -2.70 15.33
N VAL A 111 -13.14 -3.03 16.27
CA VAL A 111 -14.56 -3.22 15.96
C VAL A 111 -15.10 -1.86 15.54
N ILE A 112 -15.57 -1.76 14.30
CA ILE A 112 -16.38 -0.62 13.89
C ILE A 112 -17.74 -0.82 14.54
N ASP A 113 -18.02 -0.09 15.61
CA ASP A 113 -19.34 -0.09 16.21
C ASP A 113 -20.25 0.80 15.35
N TYR A 114 -20.75 0.25 14.24
CA TYR A 114 -21.81 0.87 13.45
C TYR A 114 -23.17 0.85 14.17
N ALA A 115 -23.28 0.21 15.33
CA ALA A 115 -24.56 -0.23 15.86
C ALA A 115 -25.21 0.71 16.88
N ASN A 116 -24.51 1.68 17.47
CA ASN A 116 -25.07 2.47 18.56
C ASN A 116 -24.75 3.96 18.44
N ASN A 117 -25.62 4.75 17.79
CA ASN A 117 -26.06 6.06 18.25
C ASN A 117 -27.02 6.70 17.23
N SER A 118 -28.31 6.74 17.60
CA SER A 118 -29.46 7.09 16.76
C SER A 118 -29.68 8.58 16.49
N GLU A 119 -28.74 9.48 16.77
CA GLU A 119 -29.03 10.93 16.78
C GLU A 119 -28.24 11.80 15.78
N ASP A 120 -27.23 11.29 15.07
CA ASP A 120 -26.47 12.09 14.08
C ASP A 120 -26.37 11.41 12.69
N HIS A 121 -27.44 10.75 12.26
CA HIS A 121 -27.45 9.97 11.01
C HIS A 121 -27.37 10.80 9.72
N TYR A 122 -27.52 12.13 9.75
CA TYR A 122 -27.67 12.90 8.52
C TYR A 122 -26.37 13.01 7.69
N HIS A 123 -25.23 13.28 8.32
CA HIS A 123 -23.96 13.48 7.60
C HIS A 123 -23.27 12.18 7.19
N VAL A 124 -23.41 11.12 8.00
CA VAL A 124 -22.90 9.78 7.65
C VAL A 124 -23.73 9.17 6.52
N ASN A 125 -25.06 9.37 6.53
CA ASN A 125 -25.91 8.93 5.42
C ASN A 125 -25.61 9.66 4.13
N ILE A 126 -25.25 10.96 4.15
CA ILE A 126 -24.89 11.67 2.90
C ILE A 126 -23.64 11.07 2.25
N LYS A 127 -22.54 10.85 2.99
CA LYS A 127 -21.32 10.25 2.40
C LYS A 127 -21.52 8.81 1.96
N LEU A 128 -22.24 8.00 2.76
CA LEU A 128 -22.57 6.62 2.37
C LEU A 128 -23.49 6.59 1.16
N HIS A 129 -24.46 7.51 1.08
CA HIS A 129 -25.36 7.64 -0.06
C HIS A 129 -24.64 8.14 -1.31
N GLU A 130 -23.69 9.07 -1.20
CA GLU A 130 -22.84 9.50 -2.32
C GLU A 130 -21.95 8.35 -2.81
N MET A 131 -21.36 7.57 -1.90
CA MET A 131 -20.61 6.35 -2.25
C MET A 131 -21.51 5.31 -2.90
N GLU A 132 -22.71 5.10 -2.37
CA GLU A 132 -23.68 4.16 -2.92
C GLU A 132 -24.17 4.59 -4.31
N LEU A 133 -24.51 5.87 -4.50
CA LEU A 133 -24.84 6.43 -5.81
C LEU A 133 -23.67 6.32 -6.79
N LYS A 134 -22.42 6.52 -6.34
CA LYS A 134 -21.23 6.31 -7.15
C LYS A 134 -21.11 4.84 -7.56
N TRP A 135 -21.27 3.91 -6.62
CA TRP A 135 -21.23 2.46 -6.89
C TRP A 135 -22.38 2.00 -7.78
N GLN A 136 -23.58 2.56 -7.64
CA GLN A 136 -24.73 2.28 -8.50
C GLN A 136 -24.47 2.81 -9.92
N LYS A 137 -23.97 4.04 -10.08
CA LYS A 137 -23.56 4.58 -11.39
C LYS A 137 -22.46 3.74 -12.04
N GLN A 138 -21.51 3.26 -11.25
CA GLN A 138 -20.47 2.35 -11.71
C GLN A 138 -21.05 0.99 -12.14
N ALA A 139 -21.95 0.42 -11.35
CA ALA A 139 -22.62 -0.84 -11.68
C ALA A 139 -23.42 -0.72 -12.99
N LEU A 140 -24.06 0.43 -13.25
CA LEU A 140 -24.74 0.73 -14.52
C LEU A 140 -23.77 0.79 -15.70
N LEU A 141 -22.51 1.15 -15.47
CA LEU A 141 -21.43 1.10 -16.46
C LEU A 141 -20.73 -0.28 -16.54
N GLY A 142 -21.20 -1.28 -15.78
CA GLY A 142 -20.55 -2.59 -15.64
C GLY A 142 -19.20 -2.54 -14.91
N THR A 143 -19.01 -1.52 -14.08
CA THR A 143 -17.75 -1.25 -13.36
C THR A 143 -17.90 -1.51 -11.86
N SER A 144 -16.82 -1.98 -11.22
CA SER A 144 -16.73 -2.27 -9.79
C SER A 144 -15.89 -1.20 -9.08
N PRO A 145 -16.00 -1.02 -7.75
CA PRO A 145 -15.19 -0.06 -6.98
C PRO A 145 -13.68 -0.25 -7.14
N GLN A 146 -13.24 -1.44 -7.55
CA GLN A 146 -11.85 -1.76 -7.89
C GLN A 146 -11.33 -0.93 -9.08
N ILE A 147 -12.22 -0.47 -9.95
CA ILE A 147 -11.86 0.33 -11.13
C ILE A 147 -11.49 1.76 -10.73
N ASP A 148 -12.11 2.34 -9.71
CA ASP A 148 -11.70 3.65 -9.20
C ASP A 148 -10.26 3.63 -8.71
N ASN A 149 -9.91 2.63 -7.90
CA ASN A 149 -8.54 2.49 -7.43
C ASN A 149 -7.57 2.31 -8.59
N TYR A 150 -7.96 1.65 -9.69
CA TYR A 150 -7.14 1.58 -10.89
C TYR A 150 -7.01 2.95 -11.58
N ILE A 151 -8.12 3.65 -11.84
CA ILE A 151 -8.13 4.91 -12.58
C ILE A 151 -7.32 5.97 -11.81
N ASP A 152 -7.53 6.08 -10.51
CA ASP A 152 -6.96 7.16 -9.71
C ASP A 152 -5.51 6.86 -9.28
N ASN A 153 -5.14 5.59 -9.15
CA ASN A 153 -3.87 5.19 -8.53
C ASN A 153 -2.98 4.31 -9.44
N SER A 154 -3.29 4.16 -10.73
CA SER A 154 -2.42 3.42 -11.64
C SER A 154 -1.15 4.20 -11.96
N VAL A 155 -0.02 3.48 -11.90
CA VAL A 155 1.28 3.98 -12.31
C VAL A 155 1.92 2.95 -13.22
N VAL A 156 2.24 3.36 -14.44
CA VAL A 156 3.05 2.57 -15.36
C VAL A 156 4.49 2.98 -15.19
N LEU A 157 5.37 2.02 -14.94
CA LEU A 157 6.82 2.20 -15.00
C LEU A 157 7.34 1.59 -16.30
N HIS A 158 8.01 2.41 -17.10
CA HIS A 158 8.72 1.98 -18.28
C HIS A 158 9.97 1.16 -17.92
N PRO A 159 10.57 0.44 -18.90
CA PRO A 159 11.83 -0.24 -18.70
C PRO A 159 12.90 0.69 -18.13
N SER A 160 13.63 0.21 -17.12
CA SER A 160 14.64 0.95 -16.35
C SER A 160 14.14 2.20 -15.62
N GLU A 161 12.83 2.44 -15.57
CA GLU A 161 12.27 3.58 -14.85
C GLU A 161 12.29 3.33 -13.35
N THR A 162 12.52 4.41 -12.61
CA THR A 162 12.50 4.43 -11.15
C THR A 162 11.68 5.61 -10.69
N LYS A 163 10.67 5.37 -9.85
CA LYS A 163 9.80 6.41 -9.30
C LYS A 163 9.81 6.38 -7.78
N THR A 164 9.86 7.57 -7.18
CA THR A 164 9.84 7.74 -5.72
C THR A 164 8.51 8.31 -5.29
N PHE A 165 7.96 7.70 -4.24
CA PHE A 165 6.69 8.05 -3.63
C PHE A 165 6.92 8.47 -2.19
N LYS A 166 5.95 9.21 -1.64
CA LYS A 166 5.93 9.65 -0.26
C LYS A 166 4.53 9.45 0.29
N VAL A 167 4.44 8.92 1.51
CA VAL A 167 3.20 8.77 2.25
C VAL A 167 3.40 9.17 3.71
N LEU A 168 2.36 9.70 4.34
CA LEU A 168 2.37 10.04 5.76
C LEU A 168 1.88 8.84 6.56
N VAL A 169 2.61 8.50 7.61
CA VAL A 169 2.23 7.42 8.53
C VAL A 169 2.33 7.91 9.95
N SER A 170 1.26 7.72 10.72
CA SER A 170 1.23 8.02 12.14
C SER A 170 1.50 6.75 12.93
N LEU A 171 2.54 6.72 13.78
CA LEU A 171 2.84 5.56 14.64
C LEU A 171 2.87 5.93 16.13
N PRO A 172 2.20 5.16 17.00
CA PRO A 172 1.26 4.09 16.65
C PRO A 172 0.07 4.63 15.87
N ILE A 173 -0.53 3.82 15.01
CA ILE A 173 -1.82 4.19 14.41
C ILE A 173 -2.84 4.20 15.55
N VAL A 174 -3.61 5.27 15.66
CA VAL A 174 -4.63 5.43 16.70
C VAL A 174 -5.96 5.58 15.99
N LEU A 175 -7.01 4.98 16.55
CA LEU A 175 -8.37 5.28 16.12
C LEU A 175 -8.59 6.76 16.38
N GLU A 176 -8.98 7.53 15.37
CA GLU A 176 -9.47 8.87 15.62
C GLU A 176 -10.96 8.82 15.36
N HIS A 177 -11.75 8.97 16.43
CA HIS A 177 -13.15 9.29 16.25
C HIS A 177 -13.24 10.67 15.61
N ASP A 178 -13.68 10.71 14.36
CA ASP A 178 -14.19 11.95 13.81
C ASP A 178 -15.42 12.35 14.65
N ARG A 179 -15.33 13.45 15.39
CA ARG A 179 -16.43 13.95 16.22
C ARG A 179 -17.69 14.25 15.41
N ILE A 180 -17.55 14.54 14.12
CA ILE A 180 -18.63 14.89 13.20
C ILE A 180 -19.21 13.63 12.55
N LEU A 181 -18.36 12.68 12.14
CA LEU A 181 -18.80 11.49 11.40
C LEU A 181 -19.03 10.26 12.29
N ARG A 182 -18.69 10.31 13.59
CA ARG A 182 -18.70 9.20 14.56
C ARG A 182 -18.03 7.90 14.08
N ASN A 183 -17.39 7.92 12.93
CA ASN A 183 -16.66 6.84 12.32
C ASN A 183 -15.20 6.97 12.71
N GLY A 184 -14.64 5.87 13.19
CA GLY A 184 -13.22 5.71 13.42
C GLY A 184 -12.83 4.30 13.02
N GLY A 185 -11.82 4.17 12.16
CA GLY A 185 -11.32 2.87 11.75
C GLY A 185 -9.87 2.97 11.31
N ALA A 186 -8.95 2.59 12.21
CA ALA A 186 -7.66 2.03 11.87
C ALA A 186 -7.02 1.35 13.11
N ALA A 187 -6.49 0.15 12.84
CA ALA A 187 -5.59 -0.70 13.61
C ALA A 187 -4.69 -0.01 14.65
N ALA A 188 -4.85 -0.33 15.95
CA ALA A 188 -3.93 0.15 16.97
C ALA A 188 -2.71 -0.78 17.16
N PHE A 189 -1.51 -0.20 17.14
CA PHE A 189 -0.30 -0.86 17.64
C PHE A 189 -0.07 -0.44 19.09
N ASN A 190 -0.55 -1.24 20.04
CA ASN A 190 -0.55 -0.83 21.45
C ASN A 190 0.84 -0.88 22.12
N ASN A 191 1.83 -1.56 21.51
CA ASN A 191 3.11 -1.87 22.14
C ASN A 191 4.29 -1.78 21.16
N LEU A 192 4.43 -0.66 20.45
CA LEU A 192 5.63 -0.40 19.65
C LEU A 192 6.84 -0.21 20.58
N LYS A 193 7.97 -0.80 20.20
CA LYS A 193 9.24 -0.71 20.95
C LYS A 193 10.37 -0.35 20.03
N GLU A 194 11.39 0.31 20.58
CA GLU A 194 12.62 0.58 19.85
C GLU A 194 13.32 -0.71 19.40
N GLY A 195 13.87 -0.66 18.19
CA GLY A 195 14.58 -1.78 17.57
C GLY A 195 13.67 -2.76 16.83
N TYR A 196 12.36 -2.54 16.79
CA TYR A 196 11.47 -3.25 15.87
C TYR A 196 11.76 -2.82 14.42
N THR A 197 11.36 -3.62 13.43
CA THR A 197 11.59 -3.31 12.03
C THR A 197 10.30 -2.95 11.31
N PHE A 198 10.31 -1.83 10.59
CA PHE A 198 9.27 -1.40 9.68
C PHE A 198 9.63 -1.80 8.25
N GLN A 199 8.71 -2.38 7.50
CA GLN A 199 8.94 -2.82 6.12
C GLN A 199 7.73 -2.48 5.26
N VAL A 200 7.96 -1.80 4.15
CA VAL A 200 6.94 -1.55 3.13
C VAL A 200 6.83 -2.79 2.25
N PHE A 201 5.62 -3.13 1.85
CA PHE A 201 5.40 -4.17 0.86
C PHE A 201 4.39 -3.68 -0.19
N TYR A 202 4.49 -4.28 -1.38
CA TYR A 202 3.48 -4.18 -2.43
C TYR A 202 3.08 -5.59 -2.83
N LYS A 203 1.78 -5.84 -3.04
CA LYS A 203 1.29 -7.14 -3.50
C LYS A 203 0.18 -6.98 -4.52
N CYS A 204 0.24 -7.71 -5.62
CA CYS A 204 -0.81 -7.69 -6.64
C CYS A 204 -1.07 -9.09 -7.20
N LYS A 205 -2.34 -9.39 -7.46
CA LYS A 205 -2.79 -10.56 -8.23
C LYS A 205 -3.30 -10.05 -9.57
N ALA A 206 -2.42 -9.95 -10.56
CA ALA A 206 -2.68 -9.41 -11.89
C ALA A 206 -3.88 -10.08 -12.56
N LYS A 207 -4.03 -11.40 -12.44
CA LYS A 207 -5.20 -12.12 -13.01
C LYS A 207 -6.52 -11.64 -12.39
N ALA A 208 -6.56 -11.45 -11.07
CA ALA A 208 -7.75 -10.98 -10.37
C ALA A 208 -8.07 -9.51 -10.71
N LEU A 209 -7.03 -8.66 -10.74
CA LEU A 209 -7.18 -7.26 -11.14
C LEU A 209 -7.68 -7.17 -12.59
N LYS A 210 -7.03 -7.84 -13.53
CA LYS A 210 -7.43 -7.87 -14.95
C LYS A 210 -8.84 -8.40 -15.16
N ALA A 211 -9.30 -9.36 -14.34
CA ALA A 211 -10.67 -9.85 -14.41
C ALA A 211 -11.69 -8.76 -14.03
N SER A 212 -11.36 -7.90 -13.06
CA SER A 212 -12.23 -6.81 -12.58
C SER A 212 -12.28 -5.57 -13.48
N LEU A 213 -11.32 -5.40 -14.40
CA LEU A 213 -11.29 -4.28 -15.33
C LEU A 213 -12.39 -4.40 -16.40
N PRO A 214 -12.91 -3.29 -16.93
CA PRO A 214 -13.79 -3.28 -18.09
C PRO A 214 -12.99 -3.57 -19.37
N LYS A 215 -13.68 -3.95 -20.45
CA LYS A 215 -13.03 -4.37 -21.70
C LYS A 215 -12.08 -3.30 -22.27
N TYR A 216 -12.53 -2.05 -22.33
CA TYR A 216 -11.74 -0.96 -22.92
C TYR A 216 -10.38 -0.75 -22.23
N LEU A 217 -10.31 -0.89 -20.89
CA LEU A 217 -9.03 -0.82 -20.17
C LEU A 217 -8.13 -2.03 -20.45
N LYS A 218 -8.71 -3.23 -20.66
CA LYS A 218 -7.92 -4.41 -21.03
C LYS A 218 -7.35 -4.27 -22.45
N ASP A 219 -8.14 -3.71 -23.35
CA ASP A 219 -7.74 -3.45 -24.73
C ASP A 219 -6.62 -2.41 -24.74
N GLU A 220 -6.77 -1.30 -24.01
CA GLU A 220 -5.72 -0.27 -23.83
C GLU A 220 -4.39 -0.86 -23.30
N LEU A 221 -4.44 -1.70 -22.26
CA LEU A 221 -3.24 -2.37 -21.73
C LEU A 221 -2.56 -3.25 -22.78
N THR A 222 -3.36 -3.92 -23.61
CA THR A 222 -2.86 -4.82 -24.66
C THR A 222 -2.25 -4.04 -25.80
N GLU A 223 -2.93 -2.98 -26.28
CA GLU A 223 -2.46 -2.11 -27.36
C GLU A 223 -1.18 -1.35 -27.00
N ASN A 224 -1.00 -1.00 -25.74
CA ASN A 224 0.18 -0.27 -25.25
C ASN A 224 1.31 -1.18 -24.72
N GLU A 225 1.14 -2.50 -24.78
CA GLU A 225 2.10 -3.50 -24.28
C GLU A 225 2.43 -3.29 -22.79
N ILE A 226 1.39 -3.05 -21.97
CA ILE A 226 1.50 -2.84 -20.53
C ILE A 226 1.09 -4.11 -19.80
N GLU A 227 2.02 -4.67 -19.03
CA GLU A 227 1.76 -5.81 -18.15
C GLU A 227 1.41 -5.34 -16.74
N ILE A 228 0.34 -5.89 -16.16
CA ILE A 228 0.05 -5.67 -14.74
C ILE A 228 1.07 -6.46 -13.92
N PHE A 229 1.74 -5.81 -12.97
CA PHE A 229 2.66 -6.51 -12.07
C PHE A 229 1.96 -7.65 -11.31
N GLU A 230 2.59 -8.82 -11.26
CA GLU A 230 2.14 -9.99 -10.50
C GLU A 230 3.16 -10.32 -9.40
N GLY A 231 2.66 -10.56 -8.19
CA GLY A 231 3.48 -11.07 -7.09
C GLY A 231 3.56 -10.12 -5.90
N THR A 232 4.64 -10.24 -5.13
CA THR A 232 4.87 -9.47 -3.89
C THR A 232 6.27 -8.86 -3.90
N LEU A 233 6.37 -7.58 -3.60
CA LEU A 233 7.62 -6.86 -3.37
C LEU A 233 7.72 -6.51 -1.90
N TYR A 234 8.91 -6.67 -1.33
CA TYR A 234 9.23 -6.22 0.02
C TYR A 234 10.39 -5.24 -0.05
N SER A 235 10.28 -4.14 0.69
CA SER A 235 11.38 -3.19 0.84
C SER A 235 12.49 -3.75 1.73
N ASN A 236 13.66 -3.11 1.71
CA ASN A 236 14.58 -3.22 2.85
C ASN A 236 13.87 -2.75 4.14
N PRO A 237 14.23 -3.30 5.32
CA PRO A 237 13.67 -2.88 6.59
C PRO A 237 14.26 -1.53 7.05
N ALA A 238 13.48 -0.78 7.83
CA ALA A 238 13.90 0.38 8.61
C ALA A 238 13.73 0.10 10.11
N VAL A 239 14.56 0.71 10.94
CA VAL A 239 14.46 0.54 12.40
C VAL A 239 13.42 1.49 12.98
N LEU A 240 12.55 0.99 13.85
CA LEU A 240 11.64 1.81 14.64
C LEU A 240 12.38 2.46 15.81
N LYS A 241 12.20 3.78 15.95
CA LYS A 241 12.78 4.59 17.02
C LYS A 241 11.71 5.43 17.72
N LEU A 242 11.90 5.61 19.02
CA LEU A 242 11.03 6.49 19.79
C LEU A 242 11.36 7.95 19.46
N LYS A 243 10.35 8.73 19.12
CA LYS A 243 10.48 10.16 18.89
C LYS A 243 10.50 10.89 20.23
N LYS A 244 11.61 11.58 20.50
CA LYS A 244 11.79 12.41 21.71
C LYS A 244 11.01 13.72 21.57
#